data_AF-A0AAU9LSJ4-F1
#
_entry.id   AF-A0AAU9LSJ4-F1
#
_cell.length_a   1.000
_cell.length_b   1.000
_cell.length_c   1.000
_cell.angle_alpha   90.00
_cell.angle_beta   90.00
_cell.angle_gamma   90.00
#
_symmetry.space_group_name_H-M   'P 1'
#
loop_
_entity.id
_entity.type
_entity.pdbx_description
1 polymer ?
#
loop_
_entity_poly.entity_id
_entity_poly.type
_entity_poly.pdbx_seq_one_letter_code
_entity_poly.pdbx_strand_id
1 'polypeptide(L)'
;MLVPNCLFRIGGAAILLTNKRSQRKHAKYTLLHVVRTHKGSEDKSYRCVTQEEDKEGHVGIALNLDLMVIAGNSLKSNISSIGPLVLPASEQLLFIFNLFGRKFLKLDLKPYIPDFKKAFRHFCIHAGGRAVIDELQKSLRLTSEHVEASRMTLHRFGNTSSSSLWYEIGYMEAKGRMKKGERVWQIGFW
;
A
#
# COMPACT_ATOMS: atom_id res chain seq x y z
N MET A 1 12.34 -17.47 18.75
CA MET A 1 11.93 -16.05 18.64
C MET A 1 11.03 -15.94 17.41
N LEU A 2 9.74 -15.63 17.60
CA LEU A 2 8.78 -15.52 16.49
C LEU A 2 9.07 -14.24 15.68
N VAL A 3 9.09 -14.35 14.34
CA VAL A 3 9.30 -13.20 13.43
C VAL A 3 8.40 -11.99 13.75
N PRO A 4 7.10 -12.16 14.08
CA PRO A 4 6.24 -11.08 14.57
C PRO A 4 6.84 -10.25 15.71
N ASN A 5 7.50 -10.88 16.68
CA ASN A 5 8.08 -10.20 17.84
C ASN A 5 9.30 -9.32 17.46
N CYS A 6 9.90 -9.58 16.30
CA CYS A 6 10.97 -8.74 15.74
C CYS A 6 10.42 -7.59 14.88
N LEU A 7 9.21 -7.74 14.33
CA LEU A 7 8.61 -6.79 13.40
C LEU A 7 7.76 -5.74 14.13
N PHE A 8 6.86 -6.18 15.01
CA PHE A 8 5.85 -5.30 15.60
C PHE A 8 6.40 -4.44 16.74
N ARG A 9 5.98 -3.18 16.75
CA ARG A 9 6.28 -2.19 17.79
C ARG A 9 5.01 -1.44 18.16
N ILE A 10 5.00 -0.86 19.36
CA ILE A 10 3.89 -0.04 19.84
C ILE A 10 3.94 1.32 19.11
N GLY A 11 2.80 1.76 18.59
CA GLY A 11 2.63 3.07 17.98
C GLY A 11 1.16 3.48 17.91
N GLY A 12 0.92 4.74 17.59
CA GLY A 12 -0.43 5.29 17.50
C GLY A 12 -0.47 6.58 16.68
N ALA A 13 -1.60 6.81 16.02
CA ALA A 13 -1.86 8.04 15.27
C ALA A 13 -3.33 8.43 15.43
N ALA A 14 -3.60 9.73 15.51
CA ALA A 14 -4.95 10.28 15.58
C ALA A 14 -5.18 11.22 14.40
N ILE A 15 -6.32 11.06 13.73
CA ILE A 15 -6.65 11.80 12.51
C ILE A 15 -8.05 12.38 12.68
N LEU A 16 -8.16 13.69 12.50
CA LEU A 16 -9.44 14.39 12.48
C LEU A 16 -9.96 14.48 11.06
N LEU A 17 -11.12 13.87 10.80
CA LEU A 17 -11.80 13.91 9.51
C LEU A 17 -13.05 14.79 9.59
N THR A 18 -13.35 15.49 8.50
CA THR A 18 -14.54 16.31 8.38
C THR A 18 -15.07 16.29 6.96
N ASN A 19 -16.40 16.25 6.82
CA ASN A 19 -17.11 16.44 5.55
C ASN A 19 -17.64 17.88 5.39
N LYS A 20 -17.40 18.77 6.37
CA LYS A 20 -17.90 20.15 6.36
C LYS A 20 -17.16 20.97 5.31
N ARG A 21 -17.85 21.43 4.27
CA ARG A 21 -17.28 22.29 3.22
C ARG A 21 -16.65 23.57 3.76
N SER A 22 -17.20 24.14 4.83
CA SER A 22 -16.67 25.34 5.49
C SER A 22 -15.28 25.15 6.08
N GLN A 23 -14.88 23.91 6.41
CA GLN A 23 -13.56 23.60 6.98
C GLN A 23 -12.51 23.25 5.93
N ARG A 24 -12.85 23.27 4.63
CA ARG A 24 -11.96 22.86 3.54
C ARG A 24 -10.64 23.66 3.50
N LYS A 25 -10.66 24.93 3.88
CA LYS A 25 -9.46 25.80 3.88
C LYS A 25 -8.46 25.42 4.99
N HIS A 26 -8.91 24.77 6.07
CA HIS A 26 -8.06 24.33 7.18
C HIS A 26 -7.56 22.89 7.02
N ALA A 27 -8.15 22.12 6.11
CA ALA A 27 -7.78 20.72 5.91
C ALA A 27 -6.38 20.61 5.28
N LYS A 28 -5.50 19.83 5.93
CA LYS A 28 -4.14 19.53 5.42
C LYS A 28 -4.16 18.62 4.19
N TYR A 29 -5.08 17.66 4.19
CA TYR A 29 -5.29 16.70 3.12
C TYR A 29 -6.78 16.59 2.77
N THR A 30 -7.06 16.13 1.56
CA THR A 30 -8.40 15.73 1.12
C THR A 30 -8.34 14.28 0.67
N LEU A 31 -9.19 13.43 1.24
CA LEU A 31 -9.34 12.05 0.81
C LEU A 31 -10.14 12.02 -0.51
N LEU A 32 -9.54 11.52 -1.58
CA LEU A 32 -10.15 11.49 -2.91
C LEU A 32 -10.80 10.15 -3.22
N HIS A 33 -10.08 9.06 -2.98
CA HIS A 33 -10.53 7.70 -3.27
C HIS A 33 -10.07 6.74 -2.18
N VAL A 34 -10.90 5.75 -1.89
CA VAL A 34 -10.56 4.58 -1.06
C VAL A 34 -10.97 3.35 -1.83
N VAL A 35 -10.03 2.42 -2.01
CA VAL A 35 -10.29 1.14 -2.70
C VAL A 35 -9.82 0.03 -1.79
N ARG A 36 -10.74 -0.87 -1.41
CA ARG A 36 -10.45 -2.05 -0.61
C ARG A 36 -10.60 -3.30 -1.46
N THR A 37 -9.60 -4.16 -1.41
CA THR A 37 -9.66 -5.52 -1.97
C THR A 37 -9.70 -6.50 -0.81
N HIS A 38 -10.68 -7.40 -0.82
CA HIS A 38 -10.85 -8.41 0.23
C HIS A 38 -10.77 -9.81 -0.37
N LYS A 39 -9.92 -10.65 0.21
CA LYS A 39 -9.68 -12.04 -0.24
C LYS A 39 -10.05 -13.09 0.80
N GLY A 40 -10.72 -12.70 1.89
CA GLY A 40 -11.03 -13.61 3.00
C GLY A 40 -11.99 -14.76 2.70
N SER A 41 -12.57 -14.83 1.49
CA SER A 41 -13.32 -16.02 1.03
C SER A 41 -12.41 -17.17 0.58
N GLU A 42 -11.11 -16.92 0.38
CA GLU A 42 -10.12 -17.94 0.01
C GLU A 42 -9.41 -18.42 1.29
N ASP A 43 -9.43 -19.73 1.59
CA ASP A 43 -8.87 -20.27 2.83
C ASP A 43 -7.42 -19.85 3.12
N LYS A 44 -6.57 -19.85 2.09
CA LYS A 44 -5.18 -19.42 2.21
C LYS A 44 -5.07 -17.96 2.61
N SER A 45 -5.92 -17.10 2.03
CA SER A 45 -5.99 -15.67 2.32
C SER A 45 -6.58 -15.42 3.70
N TYR A 46 -7.60 -16.18 4.11
CA TYR A 46 -8.21 -16.08 5.43
C TYR A 46 -7.22 -16.47 6.54
N ARG A 47 -6.46 -17.55 6.34
CA ARG A 47 -5.50 -18.06 7.33
C ARG A 47 -4.09 -17.45 7.19
N CYS A 48 -3.90 -16.43 6.34
CA CYS A 48 -2.56 -15.91 6.06
C CYS A 48 -1.96 -15.12 7.23
N VAL A 49 -2.80 -14.43 7.99
CA VAL A 49 -2.48 -13.71 9.23
C VAL A 49 -3.61 -13.98 10.20
N THR A 50 -3.34 -14.70 11.28
CA THR A 50 -4.36 -15.03 12.29
C THR A 50 -3.80 -14.82 13.68
N GLN A 51 -4.66 -14.38 14.59
CA GLN A 51 -4.33 -14.37 16.02
C GLN A 51 -4.70 -15.74 16.57
N GLU A 52 -3.72 -16.44 17.15
CA GLU A 52 -3.91 -17.78 17.70
C GLU A 52 -3.11 -17.96 18.99
N GLU A 53 -3.51 -18.94 19.79
CA GLU A 53 -2.84 -19.33 21.02
C GLU A 53 -1.86 -20.46 20.73
N ASP A 54 -0.62 -20.34 21.23
CA ASP A 54 0.35 -21.42 21.11
C ASP A 54 0.08 -22.56 22.10
N LYS A 55 0.90 -23.62 22.05
CA LYS A 55 0.74 -24.81 22.91
C LYS A 55 0.93 -24.51 24.41
N GLU A 56 1.54 -23.38 24.74
CA GLU A 56 1.82 -22.96 26.11
C GLU A 56 0.76 -21.97 26.64
N GLY A 57 -0.23 -21.63 25.82
CA GLY A 57 -1.31 -20.74 26.19
C GLY A 57 -1.06 -19.26 25.88
N HIS A 58 0.01 -18.94 25.13
CA HIS A 58 0.33 -17.56 24.80
C HIS A 58 -0.33 -17.14 23.48
N VAL A 59 -1.12 -16.07 23.54
CA VAL A 59 -1.74 -15.48 22.35
C VAL A 59 -0.70 -14.71 21.53
N GLY A 60 -0.60 -15.06 20.24
CA GLY A 60 0.32 -14.44 19.28
C GLY A 60 -0.31 -14.24 17.91
N ILE A 61 0.50 -13.79 16.95
CA ILE A 61 0.12 -13.66 15.54
C ILE A 61 0.85 -14.74 14.74
N ALA A 62 0.10 -15.62 14.08
CA ALA A 62 0.61 -16.56 13.11
C ALA A 62 0.66 -15.93 11.71
N LEU A 63 1.82 -16.01 11.07
CA LEU A 63 2.06 -15.55 9.70
C LEU A 63 2.37 -16.74 8.81
N ASN A 64 1.56 -16.96 7.78
CA ASN A 64 1.78 -18.02 6.81
C ASN A 64 2.83 -17.59 5.76
N LEU A 65 3.62 -18.54 5.24
CA LEU A 65 4.59 -18.31 4.14
C LEU A 65 3.90 -17.82 2.85
N ASP A 66 2.63 -18.18 2.65
CA ASP A 66 1.84 -17.73 1.50
C ASP A 66 1.55 -16.21 1.52
N LEU A 67 1.82 -15.51 2.63
CA LEU A 67 1.50 -14.09 2.83
C LEU A 67 2.00 -13.20 1.69
N MET A 68 3.24 -13.38 1.23
CA MET A 68 3.82 -12.56 0.17
C MET A 68 3.12 -12.76 -1.17
N VAL A 69 2.74 -14.00 -1.49
CA VAL A 69 2.03 -14.34 -2.73
C VAL A 69 0.62 -13.77 -2.70
N ILE A 70 -0.07 -13.91 -1.57
CA ILE A 70 -1.43 -13.38 -1.36
C ILE A 70 -1.44 -11.85 -1.43
N ALA A 71 -0.47 -11.20 -0.79
CA ALA A 71 -0.29 -9.76 -0.84
C ALA A 71 -0.06 -9.27 -2.28
N GLY A 72 0.84 -9.93 -3.04
CA GLY A 72 1.11 -9.58 -4.44
C GLY A 72 -0.12 -9.72 -5.33
N ASN A 73 -0.86 -10.82 -5.22
CA ASN A 73 -2.09 -11.05 -5.97
C ASN A 73 -3.20 -10.04 -5.61
N SER A 74 -3.36 -9.76 -4.31
CA SER A 74 -4.33 -8.78 -3.81
C SER A 74 -4.01 -7.37 -4.28
N LEU A 75 -2.73 -6.98 -4.25
CA LEU A 75 -2.24 -5.71 -4.76
C LEU A 75 -2.51 -5.58 -6.27
N LYS A 76 -2.23 -6.62 -7.06
CA LYS A 76 -2.50 -6.61 -8.51
C LYS A 76 -3.97 -6.37 -8.81
N SER A 77 -4.87 -7.03 -8.06
CA SER A 77 -6.31 -6.80 -8.16
C SER A 77 -6.68 -5.38 -7.76
N ASN A 78 -6.11 -4.87 -6.66
CA ASN A 78 -6.37 -3.51 -6.16
C ASN A 78 -5.92 -2.43 -7.16
N ILE A 79 -4.73 -2.59 -7.74
CA ILE A 79 -4.16 -1.72 -8.77
C ILE A 79 -5.10 -1.60 -9.98
N SER A 80 -5.71 -2.72 -10.38
CA SER A 80 -6.66 -2.75 -11.50
C SER A 80 -7.96 -2.01 -11.18
N SER A 81 -8.37 -1.98 -9.91
CA SER A 81 -9.55 -1.23 -9.46
C SER A 81 -9.28 0.27 -9.24
N ILE A 82 -8.12 0.63 -8.67
CA ILE A 82 -7.78 2.04 -8.40
C ILE A 82 -7.28 2.77 -9.66
N GLY A 83 -6.64 2.07 -10.59
CA GLY A 83 -6.06 2.63 -11.80
C GLY A 83 -7.00 3.59 -12.55
N PRO A 84 -8.22 3.16 -12.93
CA PRO A 84 -9.20 4.01 -13.63
C PRO A 84 -9.63 5.28 -12.86
N LEU A 85 -9.52 5.28 -11.53
CA LEU A 85 -9.93 6.42 -10.69
C LEU A 85 -8.84 7.50 -10.58
N VAL A 86 -7.57 7.11 -10.77
CA VAL A 86 -6.43 7.97 -10.38
C VAL A 86 -5.49 8.27 -11.54
N LEU A 87 -5.37 7.37 -12.52
CA LEU A 87 -4.46 7.51 -13.64
C LEU A 87 -5.02 8.45 -14.71
N PRO A 88 -4.16 9.19 -15.42
CA PRO A 88 -4.58 9.98 -16.57
C PRO A 88 -5.10 9.07 -17.71
N ALA A 89 -5.97 9.62 -18.56
CA ALA A 89 -6.59 8.88 -19.67
C ALA A 89 -5.55 8.21 -20.60
N SER A 90 -4.38 8.84 -20.79
CA SER A 90 -3.30 8.27 -21.61
C SER A 90 -2.79 6.94 -21.07
N GLU A 91 -2.62 6.81 -19.75
CA GLU A 91 -2.21 5.55 -19.10
C GLU A 91 -3.32 4.49 -19.15
N GLN A 92 -4.57 4.92 -19.00
CA GLN A 92 -5.72 4.03 -19.07
C GLN A 92 -5.87 3.43 -20.47
N LEU A 93 -5.72 4.24 -21.52
CA LEU A 93 -5.77 3.79 -22.91
C LEU A 93 -4.66 2.77 -23.21
N LEU A 94 -3.41 3.06 -22.80
CA LEU A 94 -2.29 2.13 -22.98
C LEU A 94 -2.55 0.77 -22.32
N PHE A 95 -3.11 0.79 -21.10
CA PHE A 95 -3.49 -0.43 -20.40
C PHE A 95 -4.59 -1.20 -21.12
N ILE A 96 -5.65 -0.52 -21.57
CA ILE A 96 -6.77 -1.14 -22.29
C ILE A 96 -6.30 -1.74 -23.61
N PHE A 97 -5.48 -1.02 -24.39
CA PHE A 97 -4.92 -1.54 -25.64
C PHE A 97 -4.03 -2.77 -25.42
N ASN A 98 -3.17 -2.74 -24.39
CA ASN A 98 -2.35 -3.90 -24.04
C ASN A 98 -3.22 -5.10 -23.63
N LEU A 99 -4.25 -4.87 -22.80
CA LEU A 99 -5.18 -5.91 -22.37
C LEU A 99 -5.96 -6.49 -23.56
N PHE A 100 -6.43 -5.63 -24.46
CA PHE A 100 -7.18 -6.03 -25.65
C PHE A 100 -6.31 -6.85 -26.61
N GLY A 101 -5.10 -6.37 -26.92
CA GLY A 101 -4.15 -7.08 -27.76
C GLY A 101 -3.80 -8.47 -27.24
N ARG A 102 -3.65 -8.60 -25.92
CA ARG A 102 -3.35 -9.90 -25.29
C ARG A 102 -4.54 -10.83 -25.23
N LYS A 103 -5.72 -10.33 -24.84
CA LYS A 103 -6.90 -11.17 -24.59
C LYS A 103 -7.68 -11.53 -25.86
N PHE A 104 -7.82 -10.58 -26.78
CA PHE A 104 -8.65 -10.75 -27.98
C PHE A 104 -7.82 -11.00 -29.23
N LEU A 105 -6.67 -10.35 -29.38
CA LEU A 105 -5.79 -10.54 -30.55
C LEU A 105 -4.70 -11.60 -30.33
N LYS A 106 -4.62 -12.20 -29.13
CA LYS A 106 -3.61 -13.21 -28.73
C LYS A 106 -2.17 -12.80 -29.06
N LEU A 107 -1.87 -11.51 -29.06
CA LEU A 107 -0.53 -10.99 -29.30
C LEU A 107 0.38 -11.32 -28.12
N ASP A 108 1.61 -11.74 -28.39
CA ASP A 108 2.63 -12.01 -27.37
C ASP A 108 3.22 -10.71 -26.81
N LEU A 109 2.36 -9.93 -26.12
CA LEU A 109 2.73 -8.69 -25.46
C LEU A 109 2.94 -8.94 -23.97
N LYS A 110 4.02 -8.37 -23.43
CA LYS A 110 4.24 -8.34 -21.98
C LYS A 110 3.11 -7.55 -21.30
N PRO A 111 2.64 -7.98 -20.10
CA PRO A 111 1.67 -7.21 -19.33
C PRO A 111 2.15 -5.78 -19.11
N TYR A 112 1.34 -4.81 -19.50
CA TYR A 112 1.61 -3.41 -19.21
C TYR A 112 1.19 -3.08 -17.78
N ILE A 113 2.12 -2.49 -17.02
CA ILE A 113 1.87 -1.94 -15.68
C ILE A 113 1.82 -0.42 -15.85
N PRO A 114 0.67 0.23 -15.57
CA PRO A 114 0.56 1.68 -15.68
C PRO A 114 1.56 2.41 -14.78
N ASP A 115 2.01 3.58 -15.23
CA ASP A 115 2.92 4.40 -14.46
C ASP A 115 2.17 5.25 -13.42
N PHE A 116 2.04 4.71 -12.22
CA PHE A 116 1.42 5.40 -11.08
C PHE A 116 2.16 6.67 -10.64
N LYS A 117 3.41 6.87 -11.06
CA LYS A 117 4.15 8.13 -10.80
C LYS A 117 3.52 9.33 -11.52
N LYS A 118 2.71 9.08 -12.57
CA LYS A 118 1.92 10.13 -13.23
C LYS A 118 0.69 10.57 -12.43
N ALA A 119 0.19 9.72 -11.54
CA ALA A 119 -0.95 10.01 -10.68
C ALA A 119 -0.55 10.52 -9.29
N PHE A 120 0.58 10.03 -8.76
CA PHE A 120 1.02 10.30 -7.40
C PHE A 120 2.48 10.75 -7.38
N ARG A 121 2.74 11.83 -6.64
CA ARG A 121 4.11 12.29 -6.36
C ARG A 121 4.74 11.51 -5.21
N HIS A 122 3.91 11.12 -4.24
CA HIS A 122 4.33 10.51 -2.99
C HIS A 122 3.66 9.15 -2.79
N PHE A 123 4.38 8.24 -2.13
CA PHE A 123 3.93 6.89 -1.84
C PHE A 123 4.18 6.60 -0.35
N CYS A 124 3.17 6.07 0.31
CA CYS A 124 3.30 5.47 1.63
C CYS A 124 2.94 4.00 1.49
N ILE A 125 3.89 3.13 1.82
CA ILE A 125 3.78 1.69 1.71
C ILE A 125 3.88 1.13 3.12
N HIS A 126 2.74 0.68 3.63
CA HIS A 126 2.69 -0.02 4.89
C HIS A 126 3.54 -1.29 4.78
N ALA A 127 4.59 -1.34 5.59
CA ALA A 127 5.52 -2.43 5.58
C ALA A 127 5.25 -3.38 6.75
N GLY A 128 4.75 -4.58 6.43
CA GLY A 128 4.86 -5.73 7.32
C GLY A 128 6.32 -5.99 7.73
N GLY A 129 7.23 -5.77 6.76
CA GLY A 129 8.68 -5.79 6.91
C GLY A 129 9.35 -5.30 5.61
N ARG A 130 10.69 -5.25 5.60
CA ARG A 130 11.49 -4.68 4.48
C ARG A 130 11.16 -5.30 3.12
N ALA A 131 10.93 -6.62 3.07
CA ALA A 131 10.65 -7.34 1.82
C ALA A 131 9.40 -6.83 1.10
N VAL A 132 8.38 -6.36 1.85
CA VAL A 132 7.16 -5.79 1.26
C VAL A 132 7.47 -4.49 0.53
N ILE A 133 8.31 -3.64 1.11
CA ILE A 133 8.75 -2.39 0.48
C ILE A 133 9.56 -2.68 -0.78
N ASP A 134 10.51 -3.62 -0.69
CA ASP A 134 11.40 -3.99 -1.81
C ASP A 134 10.58 -4.50 -3.00
N GLU A 135 9.61 -5.36 -2.76
CA GLU A 135 8.76 -5.92 -3.81
C GLU A 135 7.85 -4.87 -4.43
N LEU A 136 7.22 -4.00 -3.63
CA LEU A 136 6.41 -2.90 -4.13
C LEU A 136 7.22 -1.90 -4.93
N GLN A 137 8.44 -1.56 -4.47
CA GLN A 137 9.35 -0.69 -5.19
C GLN A 137 9.65 -1.24 -6.59
N LYS A 138 9.96 -2.53 -6.67
CA LYS A 138 10.25 -3.21 -7.93
C LYS A 138 9.02 -3.29 -8.84
N SER A 139 7.90 -3.77 -8.31
CA SER A 139 6.66 -4.00 -9.05
C SER A 139 6.07 -2.70 -9.63
N LEU A 140 6.11 -1.59 -8.87
CA LEU A 140 5.61 -0.29 -9.30
C LEU A 140 6.68 0.60 -9.96
N ARG A 141 7.92 0.10 -10.11
CA ARG A 141 9.06 0.85 -10.67
C ARG A 141 9.25 2.20 -9.97
N LEU A 142 9.28 2.16 -8.64
CA LEU A 142 9.46 3.33 -7.78
C LEU A 142 10.95 3.59 -7.55
N THR A 143 11.31 4.87 -7.43
CA THR A 143 12.66 5.30 -7.09
C THR A 143 12.93 5.09 -5.60
N SER A 144 14.20 5.14 -5.19
CA SER A 144 14.58 5.08 -3.78
C SER A 144 13.96 6.22 -2.96
N GLU A 145 13.77 7.40 -3.56
CA GLU A 145 13.12 8.55 -2.91
C GLU A 145 11.64 8.25 -2.60
N HIS A 146 10.92 7.60 -3.51
CA HIS A 146 9.49 7.29 -3.31
C HIS A 146 9.24 6.34 -2.13
N VAL A 147 10.18 5.44 -1.83
CA VAL A 147 10.04 4.46 -0.74
C VAL A 147 10.81 4.86 0.52
N GLU A 148 11.49 6.00 0.50
CA GLU A 148 12.32 6.46 1.61
C GLU A 148 11.52 6.60 2.89
N ALA A 149 10.32 7.20 2.83
CA ALA A 149 9.47 7.39 3.99
C ALA A 149 9.14 6.06 4.67
N SER A 150 8.72 5.06 3.89
CA SER A 150 8.42 3.71 4.38
C SER A 150 9.65 3.02 4.96
N ARG A 151 10.82 3.14 4.31
CA ARG A 151 12.07 2.54 4.81
C ARG A 151 12.54 3.18 6.11
N MET A 152 12.53 4.50 6.18
CA MET A 152 13.05 5.25 7.33
C MET A 152 12.15 5.10 8.56
N THR A 153 10.83 5.09 8.35
CA THR A 153 9.88 4.86 9.44
C THR A 153 9.95 3.42 9.95
N LEU A 154 10.01 2.42 9.05
CA LEU A 154 10.23 1.03 9.44
C LEU A 154 11.57 0.85 10.19
N HIS A 155 12.65 1.45 9.70
CA HIS A 155 13.96 1.38 10.35
C HIS A 155 13.95 2.02 11.75
N ARG A 156 13.30 3.17 11.91
CA ARG A 156 13.32 3.92 13.17
C ARG A 156 12.32 3.40 14.20
N PHE A 157 11.12 3.02 13.77
CA PHE A 157 9.98 2.74 14.65
C PHE A 157 9.49 1.30 14.56
N GLY A 158 10.00 0.49 13.62
CA GLY A 158 9.49 -0.85 13.34
C GLY A 158 8.10 -0.81 12.68
N ASN A 159 7.45 -1.98 12.62
CA ASN A 159 6.08 -2.07 12.14
C ASN A 159 5.13 -1.69 13.28
N THR A 160 4.60 -0.47 13.24
CA THR A 160 3.62 0.03 14.22
C THR A 160 2.18 -0.34 13.87
N SER A 161 1.99 -1.40 13.08
CA SER A 161 0.69 -1.81 12.56
C SER A 161 0.01 -0.65 11.81
N SER A 162 -1.27 -0.43 12.06
CA SER A 162 -2.12 0.52 11.35
C SER A 162 -1.64 1.98 11.39
N SER A 163 -0.84 2.37 12.39
CA SER A 163 -0.32 3.74 12.48
C SER A 163 0.84 4.03 11.52
N SER A 164 1.47 3.01 10.94
CA SER A 164 2.73 3.16 10.20
C SER A 164 2.62 4.13 9.01
N LEU A 165 1.51 4.07 8.25
CA LEU A 165 1.28 4.98 7.11
C LEU A 165 1.21 6.46 7.53
N TRP A 166 0.80 6.75 8.77
CA TRP A 166 0.75 8.11 9.29
C TRP A 166 2.14 8.60 9.71
N TYR A 167 3.00 7.71 10.18
CA TYR A 167 4.41 8.02 10.44
C TYR A 167 5.14 8.34 9.12
N GLU A 168 4.79 7.64 8.03
CA GLU A 168 5.32 7.91 6.69
C GLU A 168 4.90 9.27 6.16
N ILE A 169 3.63 9.65 6.34
CA ILE A 169 3.17 11.01 6.04
C ILE A 169 3.93 12.02 6.89
N GLY A 170 3.99 11.83 8.21
CA GLY A 170 4.70 12.74 9.13
C GLY A 170 6.17 12.90 8.76
N TYR A 171 6.84 11.83 8.33
CA TYR A 171 8.22 11.88 7.84
C TYR A 171 8.35 12.79 6.61
N MET A 172 7.47 12.63 5.61
CA MET A 172 7.51 13.46 4.41
C MET A 172 7.20 14.94 4.68
N GLU A 173 6.27 15.19 5.60
CA GLU A 173 5.93 16.55 6.05
C GLU A 173 7.09 17.21 6.78
N ALA A 174 7.72 16.50 7.73
CA ALA A 174 8.87 17.00 8.48
C ALA A 174 10.08 17.30 7.58
N LYS A 175 10.20 16.58 6.45
CA LYS A 175 11.22 16.84 5.42
C LYS A 175 10.82 17.96 4.44
N GLY A 176 9.64 18.55 4.57
CA GLY A 176 9.14 19.60 3.66
C GLY A 176 8.89 19.10 2.22
N ARG A 177 8.73 17.79 2.03
CA ARG A 177 8.58 17.19 0.69
C ARG A 177 7.16 17.30 0.15
N MET A 178 6.16 17.32 1.04
CA MET A 178 4.75 17.43 0.67
C MET A 178 4.39 18.88 0.34
N LYS A 179 3.93 19.13 -0.88
CA LYS A 179 3.47 20.46 -1.33
C LYS A 179 1.98 20.46 -1.64
N LYS A 180 1.37 21.65 -1.57
CA LYS A 180 -0.05 21.84 -1.91
C LYS A 180 -0.31 21.44 -3.37
N GLY A 181 -1.33 20.61 -3.58
CA GLY A 181 -1.73 20.11 -4.89
C GLY A 181 -1.09 18.77 -5.26
N GLU A 182 -0.05 18.33 -4.55
CA GLU A 182 0.52 17.00 -4.74
C GLU A 182 -0.39 15.91 -4.16
N ARG A 183 -0.32 14.72 -4.76
CA ARG A 183 -1.11 13.55 -4.37
C ARG A 183 -0.20 12.49 -3.77
N VAL A 184 -0.68 11.87 -2.68
CA VAL A 184 -0.05 10.74 -2.02
C VAL A 184 -0.92 9.51 -2.15
N TRP A 185 -0.29 8.35 -2.38
CA TRP A 185 -0.97 7.07 -2.32
C TRP A 185 -0.53 6.30 -1.08
N GLN A 186 -1.47 6.03 -0.19
CA GLN A 186 -1.30 5.13 0.95
C GLN A 186 -1.71 3.71 0.56
N ILE A 187 -0.80 2.74 0.72
CA ILE A 187 -0.98 1.33 0.39
C ILE A 187 -0.80 0.52 1.66
N GLY A 188 -1.84 -0.22 2.05
CA GLY A 188 -1.83 -1.06 3.25
C GLY A 188 -2.26 -2.49 2.97
N PHE A 189 -1.64 -3.42 3.69
CA PHE A 189 -2.05 -4.82 3.78
C PHE A 189 -2.53 -5.07 5.22
N TRP A 190 -3.74 -5.63 5.35
CA TRP A 190 -4.46 -5.79 6.61
C TRP A 190 -5.26 -7.08 6.57
#